data_AF-A0A0L6WR28-F1
#
_entry.id   AF-A0A0L6WR28-F1
#
_cell.length_a   1.000
_cell.length_b   1.000
_cell.length_c   1.000
_cell.angle_alpha   90.00
_cell.angle_beta   90.00
_cell.angle_gamma   90.00
#
_symmetry.space_group_name_H-M   'P 1'
#
loop_
_entity.id
_entity.type
_entity.pdbx_description
1 polymer ?
#
loop_
_entity_poly.entity_id
_entity_poly.type
_entity_poly.pdbx_seq_one_letter_code
_entity_poly.pdbx_strand_id
1 'polypeptide(L)'
;MSTGFALFQSAEMKYYQGNTASAFDYYQKSIKKILKDEIPTAKAPLPAGTKVPDDMPQELLGMVWRNFVGFFRDPNMNFTEENSPQAYKLLNSFRPGATKGYPRLERTERGRVLLTGMQVTAALTLGLLAWDKRDRATAAKRYREGIELANKHQAFVRLPPGTKGWELYVYHDLQEVKDNLGIIVANDEINAELVKGASGEEPKRKEVVDLPLPQVRVDKTGVATVEDTVKFATNACAKCGKRDSKLLVCSVCKKVHYCNTGCQRADWKYVTLSLLSRSLTLMLIVKNTQDFLHQTLRRSYDVVTRLKKKDR
;
A
#
# COMPACT_ATOMS: atom_id res chain seq x y z
N MET A 1 12.83 -14.08 36.01
CA MET A 1 12.21 -13.92 34.68
C MET A 1 13.31 -13.82 33.64
N SER A 2 13.21 -14.52 32.51
CA SER A 2 14.21 -14.43 31.43
C SER A 2 14.27 -13.03 30.82
N THR A 3 15.47 -12.56 30.49
CA THR A 3 15.68 -11.29 29.78
C THR A 3 15.35 -11.45 28.28
N GLY A 4 15.17 -10.34 27.58
CA GLY A 4 15.01 -10.30 26.13
C GLY A 4 16.18 -10.95 25.40
N PHE A 5 17.40 -10.74 25.90
CA PHE A 5 18.61 -11.37 25.35
C PHE A 5 18.62 -12.89 25.57
N ALA A 6 18.27 -13.38 26.76
CA ALA A 6 18.20 -14.82 27.02
C ALA A 6 17.14 -15.52 26.14
N LEU A 7 16.02 -14.85 25.90
CA LEU A 7 14.98 -15.32 24.96
C LEU A 7 15.49 -15.33 23.51
N PHE A 8 16.25 -14.31 23.11
CA PHE A 8 16.89 -14.27 21.79
C PHE A 8 17.89 -15.41 21.59
N GLN A 9 18.78 -15.66 22.56
CA GLN A 9 19.71 -16.79 22.51
C GLN A 9 18.98 -18.14 22.42
N SER A 10 17.85 -18.26 23.12
CA SER A 10 17.00 -19.45 23.03
C SER A 10 16.37 -19.59 21.64
N ALA A 11 16.00 -18.49 20.98
CA ALA A 11 15.53 -18.50 19.60
C ALA A 11 16.61 -18.98 18.62
N GLU A 12 17.82 -18.43 18.71
CA GLU A 12 18.97 -18.83 17.89
C GLU A 12 19.29 -20.32 18.07
N MET A 13 19.29 -20.81 19.31
CA MET A 13 19.53 -22.22 19.61
C MET A 13 18.46 -23.13 18.99
N LYS A 14 17.18 -22.73 19.08
CA LYS A 14 16.08 -23.49 18.46
C LYS A 14 16.15 -23.47 16.94
N TYR A 15 16.56 -22.35 16.35
CA TYR A 15 16.78 -22.23 14.91
C TYR A 15 17.89 -23.16 14.44
N TYR A 16 19.04 -23.17 15.13
CA TYR A 16 20.16 -24.09 14.84
C TYR A 16 19.78 -25.57 14.95
N GLN A 17 18.85 -25.90 15.86
CA GLN A 17 18.28 -27.25 16.01
C GLN A 17 17.26 -27.62 14.91
N GLY A 18 16.99 -26.74 13.94
CA GLY A 18 15.95 -26.93 12.92
C GLY A 18 14.52 -26.75 13.45
N ASN A 19 14.33 -26.33 14.71
CA ASN A 19 13.02 -26.09 15.30
C ASN A 19 12.57 -24.64 15.05
N THR A 20 12.25 -24.35 13.79
CA THR A 20 11.90 -23.01 13.31
C THR A 20 10.65 -22.45 13.99
N ALA A 21 9.62 -23.26 14.19
CA ALA A 21 8.39 -22.82 14.88
C ALA A 21 8.67 -22.32 16.32
N SER A 22 9.50 -23.06 17.08
CA SER A 22 9.87 -22.62 18.43
C SER A 22 10.76 -21.39 18.40
N ALA A 23 11.74 -21.33 17.49
CA ALA A 23 12.60 -20.16 17.31
C ALA A 23 11.76 -18.90 17.08
N PHE A 24 10.75 -19.01 16.21
CA PHE A 24 9.87 -17.91 15.87
C PHE A 24 9.03 -17.41 17.05
N ASP A 25 8.54 -18.32 17.89
CA ASP A 25 7.86 -17.96 19.14
C ASP A 25 8.80 -17.25 20.14
N TYR A 26 10.04 -17.73 20.26
CA TYR A 26 11.04 -17.09 21.12
C TYR A 26 11.44 -15.68 20.64
N TYR A 27 11.54 -15.43 19.32
CA TYR A 27 11.76 -14.08 18.80
C TYR A 27 10.61 -13.13 19.19
N GLN A 28 9.35 -13.57 19.06
CA GLN A 28 8.20 -12.76 19.48
C GLN A 28 8.23 -12.45 20.98
N LYS A 29 8.54 -13.46 21.81
CA LYS A 29 8.68 -13.30 23.27
C LYS A 29 9.79 -12.31 23.61
N SER A 30 10.94 -12.40 22.93
CA SER A 30 12.06 -11.48 23.10
C SER A 30 11.67 -10.03 22.77
N ILE A 31 11.07 -9.78 21.59
CA ILE A 31 10.58 -8.44 21.19
C ILE A 31 9.62 -7.88 22.23
N LYS A 32 8.61 -8.67 22.64
CA LYS A 32 7.61 -8.24 23.64
C LYS A 32 8.27 -7.91 24.98
N LYS A 33 9.23 -8.73 25.42
CA LYS A 33 9.96 -8.51 26.67
C LYS A 33 10.78 -7.22 26.64
N ILE A 34 11.54 -7.00 25.56
CA ILE A 34 12.37 -5.79 25.41
C ILE A 34 11.49 -4.54 25.42
N LEU A 35 10.43 -4.53 24.61
CA LEU A 35 9.51 -3.39 24.51
C LEU A 35 8.79 -3.10 25.83
N LYS A 36 8.49 -4.12 26.64
CA LYS A 36 7.75 -3.97 27.90
C LYS A 36 8.66 -3.54 29.06
N ASP A 37 9.78 -4.24 29.25
CA ASP A 37 10.52 -4.21 30.51
C ASP A 37 11.98 -3.69 30.38
N GLU A 38 12.55 -3.62 29.17
CA GLU A 38 13.99 -3.33 28.97
C GLU A 38 14.24 -2.10 28.11
N ILE A 39 15.47 -1.57 28.05
CA ILE A 39 15.77 -0.37 27.26
C ILE A 39 15.81 -0.76 25.76
N PRO A 40 14.88 -0.29 24.91
CA PRO A 40 14.79 -0.76 23.52
C PRO A 40 16.01 -0.43 22.65
N THR A 41 16.76 0.60 23.04
CA THR A 41 17.97 1.08 22.34
C THR A 41 19.26 0.51 22.95
N ALA A 42 19.18 -0.44 23.89
CA ALA A 42 20.37 -1.08 24.44
C ALA A 42 21.06 -1.92 23.37
N LYS A 43 22.39 -1.80 23.30
CA LYS A 43 23.22 -2.65 22.43
C LYS A 43 23.15 -4.10 22.89
N ALA A 44 23.25 -5.03 21.95
CA ALA A 44 23.35 -6.44 22.30
C ALA A 44 24.68 -6.72 23.04
N PRO A 45 24.66 -7.53 24.12
CA PRO A 45 25.86 -7.88 24.88
C PRO A 45 26.66 -8.97 24.15
N LEU A 46 27.21 -8.61 22.99
CA LEU A 46 28.07 -9.51 22.20
C LEU A 46 29.48 -9.58 22.81
N PRO A 47 30.15 -10.75 22.75
CA PRO A 47 31.55 -10.86 23.16
C PRO A 47 32.45 -9.88 22.41
N ALA A 48 33.51 -9.40 23.08
CA ALA A 48 34.49 -8.54 22.45
C ALA A 48 35.14 -9.25 21.25
N GLY A 49 35.25 -8.55 20.12
CA GLY A 49 35.84 -9.09 18.90
C GLY A 49 34.90 -9.95 18.04
N THR A 50 33.63 -10.15 18.42
CA THR A 50 32.64 -10.79 17.53
C THR A 50 32.50 -9.99 16.24
N LYS A 51 32.87 -10.61 15.12
CA LYS A 51 32.66 -10.05 13.77
C LYS A 51 31.19 -10.27 13.39
N VAL A 52 30.46 -9.19 13.20
CA VAL A 52 29.09 -9.21 12.66
C VAL A 52 29.09 -8.57 11.27
N PRO A 53 28.15 -8.95 10.37
CA PRO A 53 27.95 -8.25 9.11
C PRO A 53 27.81 -6.74 9.30
N ASP A 54 28.25 -5.96 8.32
CA ASP A 54 28.22 -4.49 8.41
C ASP A 54 26.80 -3.92 8.51
N ASP A 55 25.80 -4.63 8.01
CA ASP A 55 24.37 -4.29 8.14
C ASP A 55 23.75 -4.80 9.45
N MET A 56 24.48 -5.54 10.30
CA MET A 56 23.89 -6.14 11.48
C MET A 56 23.55 -5.06 12.52
N PRO A 57 22.27 -4.93 12.92
CA PRO A 57 21.86 -3.94 13.91
C PRO A 57 22.64 -4.12 15.21
N GLN A 58 23.00 -3.02 15.86
CA GLN A 58 23.78 -3.07 17.11
C GLN A 58 22.85 -3.14 18.33
N GLU A 59 21.65 -2.58 18.23
CA GLU A 59 20.60 -2.69 19.22
C GLU A 59 20.05 -4.11 19.28
N LEU A 60 19.90 -4.65 20.49
CA LEU A 60 19.33 -5.98 20.67
C LEU A 60 17.95 -6.10 20.02
N LEU A 61 17.08 -5.10 20.19
CA LEU A 61 15.77 -5.10 19.56
C LEU A 61 15.87 -5.14 18.02
N GLY A 62 16.83 -4.41 17.43
CA GLY A 62 17.07 -4.41 15.99
C GLY A 62 17.51 -5.78 15.48
N MET A 63 18.41 -6.46 16.20
CA MET A 63 18.86 -7.81 15.85
C MET A 63 17.72 -8.83 15.88
N VAL A 64 16.95 -8.84 16.98
CA VAL A 64 15.81 -9.75 17.15
C VAL A 64 14.75 -9.45 16.08
N TRP A 65 14.51 -8.17 15.78
CA TRP A 65 13.55 -7.75 14.76
C TRP A 65 13.95 -8.20 13.36
N ARG A 66 15.22 -8.06 12.97
CA ARG A 66 15.76 -8.55 11.69
C ARG A 66 15.44 -10.03 11.50
N ASN A 67 15.75 -10.86 12.49
CA ASN A 67 15.51 -12.31 12.41
C ASN A 67 14.00 -12.61 12.37
N PHE A 68 13.20 -11.92 13.19
CA PHE A 68 11.76 -12.04 13.20
C PHE A 68 11.12 -11.72 11.84
N VAL A 69 11.50 -10.61 11.18
CA VAL A 69 10.95 -10.30 9.86
C VAL A 69 11.49 -11.21 8.77
N GLY A 70 12.74 -11.69 8.90
CA GLY A 70 13.34 -12.67 7.99
C GLY A 70 12.53 -13.96 7.89
N PHE A 71 11.94 -14.44 8.98
CA PHE A 71 11.08 -15.63 8.98
C PHE A 71 9.83 -15.50 8.10
N PHE A 72 9.27 -14.29 7.98
CA PHE A 72 8.14 -14.07 7.06
C PHE A 72 8.58 -13.97 5.59
N ARG A 73 9.83 -13.57 5.35
CA ARG A 73 10.37 -13.31 4.01
C ARG A 73 11.01 -14.54 3.40
N ASP A 74 11.57 -15.43 4.21
CA ASP A 74 12.19 -16.68 3.75
C ASP A 74 11.13 -17.61 3.14
N PRO A 75 11.23 -17.96 1.85
CA PRO A 75 10.27 -18.84 1.20
C PRO A 75 10.17 -20.22 1.84
N ASN A 76 11.24 -20.71 2.47
CA ASN A 76 11.28 -22.05 3.07
C ASN A 76 10.54 -22.10 4.42
N MET A 77 10.30 -20.96 5.04
CA MET A 77 9.70 -20.89 6.38
C MET A 77 8.16 -20.87 6.34
N ASN A 78 7.58 -20.40 5.23
CA ASN A 78 6.14 -20.38 4.95
C ASN A 78 5.24 -19.80 6.08
N PHE A 79 5.72 -18.83 6.87
CA PHE A 79 4.90 -18.18 7.90
C PHE A 79 3.93 -17.17 7.28
N THR A 80 2.65 -17.27 7.65
CA THR A 80 1.56 -16.42 7.14
C THR A 80 0.65 -15.93 8.28
N GLU A 81 -0.35 -15.11 7.92
CA GLU A 81 -1.39 -14.67 8.86
C GLU A 81 -2.22 -15.85 9.39
N GLU A 82 -2.47 -16.84 8.54
CA GLU A 82 -3.32 -18.00 8.82
C GLU A 82 -2.64 -18.97 9.79
N ASN A 83 -1.36 -19.27 9.59
CA ASN A 83 -0.63 -20.23 10.42
C ASN A 83 0.10 -19.61 11.61
N SER A 84 0.31 -18.29 11.63
CA SER A 84 1.02 -17.57 12.71
C SER A 84 0.37 -16.23 13.04
N PRO A 85 -0.92 -16.21 13.44
CA PRO A 85 -1.70 -14.98 13.61
C PRO A 85 -1.14 -14.06 14.69
N GLN A 86 -0.53 -14.60 15.76
CA GLN A 86 0.06 -13.78 16.82
C GLN A 86 1.32 -13.06 16.37
N ALA A 87 2.15 -13.72 15.55
CA ALA A 87 3.32 -13.12 14.94
C ALA A 87 2.90 -12.03 13.93
N TYR A 88 1.92 -12.35 13.09
CA TYR A 88 1.39 -11.40 12.11
C TYR A 88 0.78 -10.18 12.80
N LYS A 89 0.04 -10.36 13.89
CA LYS A 89 -0.49 -9.25 14.72
C LYS A 89 0.63 -8.39 15.29
N LEU A 90 1.74 -8.98 15.73
CA LEU A 90 2.91 -8.23 16.18
C LEU A 90 3.52 -7.43 15.02
N LEU A 91 3.78 -8.05 13.87
CA LEU A 91 4.29 -7.38 12.66
C LEU A 91 3.39 -6.20 12.26
N ASN A 92 2.08 -6.45 12.14
CA ASN A 92 1.09 -5.46 11.75
C ASN A 92 0.92 -4.32 12.78
N SER A 93 1.27 -4.54 14.05
CA SER A 93 1.28 -3.46 15.05
C SER A 93 2.35 -2.39 14.78
N PHE A 94 3.40 -2.73 14.01
CA PHE A 94 4.43 -1.80 13.52
C PHE A 94 4.16 -1.28 12.12
N ARG A 95 2.98 -1.52 11.53
CA ARG A 95 2.64 -0.91 10.23
C ARG A 95 2.64 0.63 10.34
N PRO A 96 3.12 1.38 9.34
CA PRO A 96 2.93 2.83 9.31
C PRO A 96 1.43 3.20 9.41
N GLY A 97 1.11 4.10 10.33
CA GLY A 97 -0.28 4.50 10.62
C GLY A 97 -1.06 3.53 11.51
N ALA A 98 -0.41 2.53 12.12
CA ALA A 98 -1.02 1.77 13.22
C ALA A 98 -1.40 2.71 14.38
N THR A 99 -2.52 2.43 15.04
CA THR A 99 -3.04 3.22 16.16
C THR A 99 -2.22 3.10 17.43
N LYS A 100 -1.43 2.02 17.54
CA LYS A 100 -0.63 1.73 18.73
C LYS A 100 0.65 2.58 18.73
N GLY A 101 0.73 3.51 19.68
CA GLY A 101 1.98 4.24 19.96
C GLY A 101 3.00 3.36 20.70
N TYR A 102 4.27 3.77 20.65
CA TYR A 102 5.36 3.10 21.36
C TYR A 102 6.12 4.11 22.22
N PRO A 103 5.55 4.57 23.36
CA PRO A 103 6.09 5.69 24.13
C PRO A 103 7.55 5.52 24.53
N ARG A 104 8.00 4.28 24.81
CA ARG A 104 9.40 4.01 25.21
C ARG A 104 10.39 4.21 24.07
N LEU A 105 9.99 3.92 22.83
CA LEU A 105 10.80 4.21 21.63
C LEU A 105 10.73 5.70 21.28
N GLU A 106 9.56 6.32 21.45
CA GLU A 106 9.33 7.72 21.10
C GLU A 106 10.07 8.73 22.00
N ARG A 107 10.46 8.32 23.22
CA ARG A 107 11.17 9.16 24.21
C ARG A 107 12.52 9.69 23.76
N THR A 108 13.26 8.92 22.97
CA THR A 108 14.63 9.27 22.59
C THR A 108 14.74 9.40 21.08
N GLU A 109 15.69 10.20 20.59
CA GLU A 109 15.94 10.31 19.15
C GLU A 109 16.33 8.96 18.54
N ARG A 110 17.25 8.24 19.18
CA ARG A 110 17.65 6.90 18.72
C ARG A 110 16.47 5.92 18.70
N GLY A 111 15.61 5.96 19.72
CA GLY A 111 14.42 5.12 19.77
C GLY A 111 13.42 5.45 18.65
N ARG A 112 13.27 6.73 18.26
CA ARG A 112 12.47 7.13 17.11
C ARG A 112 13.05 6.59 15.79
N VAL A 113 14.37 6.67 15.60
CA VAL A 113 15.04 6.08 14.43
C VAL A 113 14.82 4.56 14.38
N LEU A 114 14.96 3.87 15.52
CA LEU A 114 14.71 2.44 15.62
C LEU A 114 13.26 2.10 15.28
N LEU A 115 12.29 2.80 15.85
CA LEU A 115 10.86 2.62 15.56
C LEU A 115 10.55 2.82 14.08
N THR A 116 11.02 3.93 13.48
CA THR A 116 10.79 4.20 12.05
C THR A 116 11.37 3.07 11.19
N GLY A 117 12.58 2.58 11.49
CA GLY A 117 13.15 1.46 10.76
C GLY A 117 12.32 0.18 10.89
N MET A 118 11.77 -0.12 12.08
CA MET A 118 10.90 -1.28 12.29
C MET A 118 9.61 -1.13 11.48
N GLN A 119 9.08 0.09 11.37
CA GLN A 119 7.88 0.37 10.59
C GLN A 119 8.11 0.28 9.08
N VAL A 120 9.27 0.73 8.58
CA VAL A 120 9.66 0.60 7.16
C VAL A 120 9.85 -0.88 6.79
N THR A 121 10.62 -1.62 7.59
CA THR A 121 10.87 -3.05 7.38
C THR A 121 9.58 -3.88 7.54
N ALA A 122 8.66 -3.49 8.44
CA ALA A 122 7.32 -4.08 8.52
C ALA A 122 6.50 -3.82 7.25
N ALA A 123 6.57 -2.60 6.68
CA ALA A 123 5.89 -2.25 5.46
C ALA A 123 6.39 -3.09 4.26
N LEU A 124 7.70 -3.34 4.16
CA LEU A 124 8.26 -4.29 3.19
C LEU A 124 7.66 -5.68 3.39
N THR A 125 7.78 -6.25 4.58
CA THR A 125 7.32 -7.61 4.86
C THR A 125 5.82 -7.79 4.60
N LEU A 126 4.99 -6.86 5.08
CA LEU A 126 3.55 -6.90 4.83
C LEU A 126 3.21 -6.70 3.35
N GLY A 127 4.03 -5.94 2.62
CA GLY A 127 3.91 -5.78 1.18
C GLY A 127 4.18 -7.07 0.43
N LEU A 128 5.26 -7.79 0.79
CA LEU A 128 5.61 -9.09 0.24
C LEU A 128 4.53 -10.15 0.54
N LEU A 129 4.04 -10.21 1.78
CA LEU A 129 2.96 -11.13 2.14
C LEU A 129 1.66 -10.84 1.36
N ALA A 130 1.33 -9.57 1.15
CA ALA A 130 0.18 -9.20 0.31
C ALA A 130 0.42 -9.52 -1.16
N TRP A 131 1.66 -9.34 -1.64
CA TRP A 131 2.06 -9.71 -2.99
C TRP A 131 1.85 -11.19 -3.23
N ASP A 132 2.34 -12.06 -2.34
CA ASP A 132 2.17 -13.52 -2.39
C ASP A 132 0.70 -13.94 -2.44
N LYS A 133 -0.16 -13.27 -1.65
CA LYS A 133 -1.62 -13.48 -1.66
C LYS A 133 -2.33 -12.92 -2.91
N ARG A 134 -1.58 -12.50 -3.93
CA ARG A 134 -2.08 -11.85 -5.16
C ARG A 134 -2.86 -10.55 -4.90
N ASP A 135 -2.70 -9.93 -3.74
CA ASP A 135 -3.28 -8.62 -3.41
C ASP A 135 -2.29 -7.49 -3.73
N ARG A 136 -2.07 -7.29 -5.04
CA ARG A 136 -1.15 -6.25 -5.56
C ARG A 136 -1.51 -4.84 -5.06
N ALA A 137 -2.81 -4.56 -4.89
CA ALA A 137 -3.30 -3.27 -4.43
C ALA A 137 -2.92 -2.98 -2.98
N THR A 138 -2.97 -3.99 -2.10
CA THR A 138 -2.48 -3.87 -0.73
C THR A 138 -0.95 -3.81 -0.70
N ALA A 139 -0.24 -4.63 -1.49
CA ALA A 139 1.21 -4.58 -1.59
C ALA A 139 1.72 -3.18 -1.96
N ALA A 140 1.20 -2.60 -3.04
CA ALA A 140 1.55 -1.25 -3.50
C ALA A 140 1.25 -0.15 -2.45
N LYS A 141 0.20 -0.35 -1.64
CA LYS A 141 -0.11 0.53 -0.53
C LYS A 141 0.94 0.41 0.58
N ARG A 142 1.38 -0.81 0.93
CA ARG A 142 2.39 -1.02 1.99
C ARG A 142 3.71 -0.41 1.60
N TYR A 143 4.18 -0.68 0.39
CA TYR A 143 5.45 -0.13 -0.09
C TYR A 143 5.44 1.40 -0.07
N ARG A 144 4.33 2.02 -0.48
CA ARG A 144 4.16 3.48 -0.36
C ARG A 144 4.23 3.98 1.07
N GLU A 145 3.48 3.35 1.97
CA GLU A 145 3.47 3.71 3.40
C GLU A 145 4.90 3.67 3.97
N GLY A 146 5.71 2.68 3.57
CA GLY A 146 7.13 2.59 3.92
C GLY A 146 7.99 3.73 3.37
N ILE A 147 7.87 4.03 2.08
CA ILE A 147 8.63 5.13 1.42
C ILE A 147 8.29 6.49 2.02
N GLU A 148 6.99 6.77 2.21
CA GLU A 148 6.53 8.05 2.78
C GLU A 148 7.01 8.24 4.21
N LEU A 149 7.06 7.16 4.99
CA LEU A 149 7.59 7.20 6.35
C LEU A 149 9.10 7.42 6.34
N ALA A 150 9.85 6.68 5.51
CA ALA A 150 11.30 6.80 5.41
C ALA A 150 11.73 8.21 4.96
N ASN A 151 11.00 8.85 4.05
CA ASN A 151 11.29 10.21 3.59
C ASN A 151 11.22 11.28 4.69
N LYS A 152 10.58 10.99 5.83
CA LYS A 152 10.57 11.87 7.01
C LYS A 152 11.87 11.79 7.82
N HIS A 153 12.72 10.79 7.56
CA HIS A 153 13.95 10.51 8.29
C HIS A 153 15.14 10.42 7.33
N GLN A 154 15.92 11.51 7.25
CA GLN A 154 17.04 11.61 6.32
C GLN A 154 18.07 10.47 6.44
N ALA A 155 18.23 9.91 7.65
CA ALA A 155 19.14 8.79 7.94
C ALA A 155 18.88 7.54 7.07
N PHE A 156 17.67 7.36 6.54
CA PHE A 156 17.35 6.25 5.64
C PHE A 156 17.30 6.63 4.16
N VAL A 157 17.28 7.93 3.83
CA VAL A 157 17.17 8.38 2.44
C VAL A 157 18.56 8.51 1.80
N ARG A 158 19.53 9.01 2.56
CA ARG A 158 20.91 9.20 2.13
C ARG A 158 21.84 8.67 3.21
N LEU A 159 22.50 7.55 2.94
CA LEU A 159 23.48 7.00 3.86
C LEU A 159 24.81 7.75 3.73
N PRO A 160 25.35 8.33 4.82
CA PRO A 160 26.74 8.75 4.86
C PRO A 160 27.69 7.58 4.52
N PRO A 161 28.83 7.84 3.87
CA PRO A 161 29.87 6.81 3.68
C PRO A 161 30.30 6.21 5.03
N GLY A 162 30.45 4.88 5.08
CA GLY A 162 30.84 4.16 6.30
C GLY A 162 29.71 3.91 7.30
N THR A 163 28.45 4.21 6.95
CA THR A 163 27.29 3.85 7.79
C THR A 163 27.21 2.33 7.96
N LYS A 164 26.95 1.87 9.19
CA LYS A 164 26.82 0.46 9.56
C LYS A 164 25.58 0.22 10.43
N GLY A 165 25.21 -1.04 10.56
CA GLY A 165 24.17 -1.53 11.45
C GLY A 165 22.77 -1.18 10.96
N TRP A 166 21.95 -0.67 11.89
CA TRP A 166 20.51 -0.52 11.68
C TRP A 166 20.15 0.34 10.47
N GLU A 167 20.80 1.49 10.31
CA GLU A 167 20.55 2.40 9.20
C GLU A 167 20.89 1.78 7.85
N LEU A 168 22.00 1.04 7.75
CA LEU A 168 22.39 0.34 6.53
C LEU A 168 21.38 -0.76 6.20
N TYR A 169 20.96 -1.55 7.19
CA TYR A 169 19.93 -2.58 7.02
C TYR A 169 18.60 -2.00 6.52
N VAL A 170 18.09 -0.96 7.19
CA VAL A 170 16.81 -0.32 6.82
C VAL A 170 16.91 0.35 5.44
N TYR A 171 18.07 0.90 5.08
CA TYR A 171 18.29 1.47 3.75
C TYR A 171 18.17 0.41 2.65
N HIS A 172 18.76 -0.77 2.82
CA HIS A 172 18.63 -1.87 1.87
C HIS A 172 17.17 -2.30 1.69
N ASP A 173 16.47 -2.52 2.80
CA ASP A 173 15.02 -2.80 2.78
C ASP A 173 14.23 -1.68 2.08
N LEU A 174 14.60 -0.41 2.28
CA LEU A 174 13.95 0.72 1.62
C LEU A 174 14.17 0.73 0.10
N GLN A 175 15.34 0.32 -0.39
CA GLN A 175 15.55 0.19 -1.83
C GLN A 175 14.68 -0.93 -2.39
N GLU A 176 14.61 -2.08 -1.73
CA GLU A 176 13.74 -3.18 -2.14
C GLU A 176 12.26 -2.76 -2.17
N VAL A 177 11.81 -1.97 -1.19
CA VAL A 177 10.46 -1.38 -1.20
C VAL A 177 10.21 -0.49 -2.43
N LYS A 178 11.20 0.32 -2.84
CA LYS A 178 11.09 1.20 -4.02
C LYS A 178 11.07 0.38 -5.30
N ASP A 179 11.95 -0.60 -5.42
CA ASP A 179 12.07 -1.46 -6.59
C ASP A 179 10.78 -2.27 -6.78
N ASN A 180 10.29 -2.90 -5.70
CA ASN A 180 9.03 -3.63 -5.72
C ASN A 180 7.87 -2.74 -6.13
N LEU A 181 7.75 -1.52 -5.58
CA LEU A 181 6.70 -0.60 -6.00
C LEU A 181 6.84 -0.16 -7.46
N GLY A 182 8.06 0.07 -7.93
CA GLY A 182 8.37 0.40 -9.32
C GLY A 182 7.91 -0.70 -10.28
N ILE A 183 8.19 -1.97 -9.96
CA ILE A 183 7.73 -3.14 -10.72
C ILE A 183 6.19 -3.16 -10.80
N ILE A 184 5.50 -2.90 -9.68
CA ILE A 184 4.02 -2.87 -9.68
C ILE A 184 3.48 -1.80 -10.63
N VAL A 185 4.03 -0.59 -10.54
CA VAL A 185 3.58 0.56 -11.35
C VAL A 185 3.84 0.27 -12.83
N ALA A 186 5.05 -0.16 -13.18
CA ALA A 186 5.42 -0.50 -14.55
C ALA A 186 4.55 -1.61 -15.14
N ASN A 187 4.27 -2.68 -14.39
CA ASN A 187 3.38 -3.76 -14.85
C ASN A 187 1.94 -3.26 -15.05
N ASP A 188 1.44 -2.40 -14.16
CA ASP A 188 0.13 -1.78 -14.33
C ASP A 188 0.08 -0.83 -15.54
N GLU A 189 1.16 -0.13 -15.85
CA GLU A 189 1.23 0.74 -17.05
C GLU A 189 1.17 -0.10 -18.33
N ILE A 190 2.02 -1.14 -18.44
CA ILE A 190 2.03 -2.07 -19.58
C ILE A 190 0.65 -2.72 -19.77
N ASN A 191 0.05 -3.21 -18.67
CA ASN A 191 -1.23 -3.91 -18.76
C ASN A 191 -2.39 -2.96 -19.11
N ALA A 192 -2.34 -1.70 -18.66
CA ALA A 192 -3.34 -0.72 -19.02
C ALA A 192 -3.29 -0.41 -20.52
N GLU A 193 -2.10 -0.30 -21.11
CA GLU A 193 -1.94 -0.10 -22.56
C GLU A 193 -2.48 -1.27 -23.38
N LEU A 194 -2.19 -2.51 -22.96
CA LEU A 194 -2.70 -3.72 -23.59
C LEU A 194 -4.24 -3.80 -23.57
N VAL A 195 -4.84 -3.51 -22.41
CA VAL A 195 -6.30 -3.55 -22.23
C VAL A 195 -7.00 -2.45 -23.02
N LYS A 196 -6.44 -1.22 -23.01
CA LYS A 196 -7.03 -0.07 -23.68
C LYS A 196 -7.17 -0.28 -25.19
N GLY A 197 -6.25 -1.03 -25.80
CA GLY A 197 -6.36 -1.43 -27.21
C GLY A 197 -7.58 -2.31 -27.50
N ALA A 198 -8.06 -3.09 -26.52
CA ALA A 198 -9.18 -4.00 -26.66
C ALA A 198 -10.53 -3.38 -26.28
N SER A 199 -10.61 -2.66 -25.15
CA SER A 199 -11.88 -2.12 -24.61
C SER A 199 -12.09 -0.62 -24.87
N GLY A 200 -11.01 0.13 -25.13
CA GLY A 200 -11.03 1.59 -25.21
C GLY A 200 -11.12 2.31 -23.85
N GLU A 201 -11.39 1.61 -22.75
CA GLU A 201 -11.50 2.19 -21.41
C GLU A 201 -10.23 1.98 -20.56
N GLU A 202 -9.89 2.98 -19.75
CA GLU A 202 -8.75 2.92 -18.84
C GLU A 202 -9.12 2.15 -17.56
N PRO A 203 -8.41 1.05 -17.22
CA PRO A 203 -8.76 0.23 -16.07
C PRO A 203 -8.51 0.94 -14.74
N LYS A 204 -9.41 0.76 -13.79
CA LYS A 204 -9.39 1.35 -12.46
C LYS A 204 -8.66 0.45 -11.46
N ARG A 205 -8.21 1.03 -10.35
CA ARG A 205 -7.60 0.25 -9.26
C ARG A 205 -8.58 -0.79 -8.72
N LYS A 206 -8.07 -2.00 -8.47
CA LYS A 206 -8.79 -3.23 -8.04
C LYS A 206 -9.74 -3.81 -9.07
N GLU A 207 -9.85 -3.23 -10.26
CA GLU A 207 -10.54 -3.84 -11.38
C GLU A 207 -9.75 -5.08 -11.83
N VAL A 208 -10.47 -6.16 -12.09
CA VAL A 208 -9.94 -7.39 -12.66
C VAL A 208 -10.27 -7.35 -14.15
N VAL A 209 -9.27 -7.49 -14.99
CA VAL A 209 -9.43 -7.43 -16.45
C VAL A 209 -8.74 -8.62 -17.07
N ASP A 210 -9.37 -9.19 -18.10
CA ASP A 210 -8.78 -10.23 -18.93
C ASP A 210 -7.64 -9.64 -19.78
N LEU A 211 -6.49 -10.29 -19.74
CA LEU A 211 -5.35 -9.91 -20.52
C LEU A 211 -5.45 -10.48 -21.93
N PRO A 212 -5.07 -9.72 -22.97
CA PRO A 212 -5.01 -10.26 -24.33
C PRO A 212 -3.91 -11.32 -24.47
N LEU A 213 -2.90 -11.29 -23.59
CA LEU A 213 -1.80 -12.25 -23.53
C LEU A 213 -1.61 -12.71 -22.07
N PRO A 214 -1.62 -14.02 -21.79
CA PRO A 214 -1.36 -14.52 -20.45
C PRO A 214 0.02 -14.13 -19.93
N GLN A 215 0.11 -13.82 -18.64
CA GLN A 215 1.35 -13.46 -17.96
C GLN A 215 1.86 -14.61 -17.11
N VAL A 216 3.17 -14.85 -17.14
CA VAL A 216 3.81 -15.81 -16.23
C VAL A 216 4.20 -15.08 -14.97
N ARG A 217 3.73 -15.58 -13.83
CA ARG A 217 4.09 -15.12 -12.50
C ARG A 217 4.87 -16.23 -11.81
N VAL A 218 6.04 -15.90 -11.28
CA VAL A 218 6.80 -16.80 -10.40
C VAL A 218 6.49 -16.40 -8.96
N ASP A 219 6.00 -17.35 -8.16
CA ASP A 219 5.78 -17.13 -6.73
C ASP A 219 7.07 -17.29 -5.92
N LYS A 220 7.01 -17.04 -4.61
CA LYS A 220 8.18 -17.16 -3.73
C LYS A 220 8.77 -18.58 -3.67
N THR A 221 7.99 -19.61 -3.98
CA THR A 221 8.47 -21.00 -4.01
C THR A 221 9.18 -21.34 -5.32
N GLY A 222 9.22 -20.39 -6.27
CA GLY A 222 9.75 -20.59 -7.61
C GLY A 222 8.74 -21.23 -8.57
N VAL A 223 7.51 -21.48 -8.14
CA VAL A 223 6.47 -22.05 -9.01
C VAL A 223 5.97 -20.98 -9.96
N ALA A 224 6.08 -21.26 -11.26
CA ALA A 224 5.55 -20.42 -12.32
C ALA A 224 4.07 -20.74 -12.55
N THR A 225 3.20 -19.75 -12.39
CA THR A 225 1.78 -19.82 -12.73
C THR A 225 1.46 -18.88 -13.88
N VAL A 226 0.63 -19.33 -14.82
CA VAL A 226 0.10 -18.49 -15.89
C VAL A 226 -1.18 -17.81 -15.40
N GLU A 227 -1.27 -16.49 -15.57
CA GLU A 227 -2.43 -15.66 -15.23
C GLU A 227 -2.98 -15.03 -16.52
N ASP A 228 -4.25 -15.30 -16.81
CA ASP A 228 -5.01 -14.71 -17.92
C ASP A 228 -5.75 -13.42 -17.51
N THR A 229 -5.82 -13.14 -16.21
CA THR A 229 -6.45 -11.94 -15.65
C THR A 229 -5.46 -11.16 -14.81
N VAL A 230 -5.65 -9.84 -14.77
CA VAL A 230 -4.87 -8.97 -13.89
C VAL A 230 -5.76 -8.07 -13.05
N LYS A 231 -5.39 -7.96 -11.78
CA LYS A 231 -5.96 -6.97 -10.86
C LYS A 231 -5.04 -5.75 -10.72
N PHE A 232 -5.50 -4.59 -11.16
CA PHE A 232 -4.70 -3.36 -11.11
C PHE A 232 -4.48 -2.88 -9.67
N ALA A 233 -3.24 -2.55 -9.32
CA ALA A 233 -2.86 -2.07 -7.99
C ALA A 233 -2.94 -0.55 -7.84
N THR A 234 -2.88 0.16 -8.96
CA THR A 234 -2.72 1.60 -9.07
C THR A 234 -3.90 2.27 -9.79
N ASN A 235 -4.06 3.57 -9.56
CA ASN A 235 -4.97 4.42 -10.32
C ASN A 235 -4.19 5.18 -11.39
N ALA A 236 -4.83 5.51 -12.52
CA ALA A 236 -4.27 6.42 -13.52
C ALA A 236 -4.63 7.89 -13.19
N CYS A 237 -3.71 8.80 -13.49
CA CYS A 237 -4.02 10.23 -13.46
C CYS A 237 -4.88 10.60 -14.67
N ALA A 238 -6.02 11.22 -14.43
CA ALA A 238 -6.93 11.61 -15.52
C ALA A 238 -6.34 12.61 -16.52
N LYS A 239 -5.33 13.40 -16.11
CA LYS A 239 -4.70 14.37 -16.99
C LYS A 239 -3.53 13.81 -17.78
N CYS A 240 -2.62 13.08 -17.13
CA CYS A 240 -1.35 12.65 -17.74
C CYS A 240 -1.19 11.15 -17.91
N GLY A 241 -2.19 10.34 -17.51
CA GLY A 241 -2.16 8.88 -17.64
C GLY A 241 -1.29 8.15 -16.62
N LYS A 242 -0.25 8.81 -16.07
CA LYS A 242 0.69 8.21 -15.10
C LYS A 242 -0.03 7.45 -13.99
N ARG A 243 0.42 6.24 -13.70
CA ARG A 243 -0.23 5.35 -12.73
C ARG A 243 0.45 5.41 -11.38
N ASP A 244 -0.34 5.35 -10.32
CA ASP A 244 0.19 5.43 -8.96
C ASP A 244 -0.75 4.87 -7.88
N SER A 245 -0.22 4.37 -6.75
CA SER A 245 -1.04 3.74 -5.70
C SER A 245 -1.74 4.75 -4.76
N LYS A 246 -1.28 6.01 -4.76
CA LYS A 246 -1.81 7.16 -4.01
C LYS A 246 -1.77 8.41 -4.88
N LEU A 247 -2.83 8.57 -5.66
CA LEU A 247 -3.12 9.80 -6.38
C LEU A 247 -4.06 10.70 -5.54
N LEU A 248 -3.99 12.00 -5.75
CA LEU A 248 -4.94 12.95 -5.20
C LEU A 248 -6.33 12.66 -5.78
N VAL A 249 -7.35 12.64 -4.92
CA VAL A 249 -8.74 12.46 -5.33
C VAL A 249 -9.39 13.84 -5.49
N CYS A 250 -10.18 14.03 -6.55
CA CYS A 250 -10.95 15.25 -6.74
C CYS A 250 -11.87 15.50 -5.53
N SER A 251 -11.73 16.65 -4.87
CA SER A 251 -12.54 17.01 -3.69
C SER A 251 -14.03 17.13 -3.98
N VAL A 252 -14.40 17.52 -5.22
CA VAL A 252 -15.79 17.72 -5.63
C VAL A 252 -16.46 16.39 -5.99
N CYS A 253 -15.94 15.66 -6.99
CA CYS A 253 -16.63 14.46 -7.49
C CYS A 253 -16.22 13.17 -6.77
N LYS A 254 -15.09 13.16 -6.06
CA LYS A 254 -14.51 11.99 -5.36
C LYS A 254 -14.27 10.76 -6.24
N LYS A 255 -14.26 10.91 -7.57
CA LYS A 255 -14.13 9.83 -8.56
C LYS A 255 -12.81 9.87 -9.34
N VAL A 256 -12.36 11.09 -9.68
CA VAL A 256 -11.20 11.30 -10.55
C VAL A 256 -9.91 11.44 -9.73
N HIS A 257 -8.82 10.89 -10.26
CA HIS A 257 -7.52 10.84 -9.59
C HIS A 257 -6.46 11.68 -10.34
N TYR A 258 -5.55 12.31 -9.61
CA TYR A 258 -4.49 13.15 -10.17
C TYR A 258 -3.14 12.97 -9.45
N CYS A 259 -2.03 13.06 -10.18
CA CYS A 259 -0.70 13.03 -9.56
C CYS A 259 -0.47 14.23 -8.62
N ASN A 260 -0.97 15.40 -9.00
CA ASN A 260 -0.78 16.65 -8.28
C ASN A 260 -1.87 17.68 -8.62
N THR A 261 -1.86 18.81 -7.90
CA THR A 261 -2.78 19.93 -8.09
C THR A 261 -2.65 20.57 -9.47
N GLY A 262 -1.47 20.52 -10.11
CA GLY A 262 -1.25 20.98 -11.48
C GLY A 262 -2.07 20.16 -12.49
N CYS A 263 -1.98 18.83 -12.42
CA CYS A 263 -2.77 17.92 -13.25
C CYS A 263 -4.28 18.13 -13.03
N GLN A 264 -4.71 18.29 -11.78
CA GLN A 264 -6.10 18.56 -11.43
C GLN A 264 -6.63 19.85 -12.08
N ARG A 265 -5.90 20.96 -11.94
CA ARG A 265 -6.30 22.26 -12.52
C ARG A 265 -6.30 22.23 -14.04
N ALA A 266 -5.36 21.52 -14.66
CA ALA A 266 -5.27 21.40 -16.11
C ALA A 266 -6.41 20.58 -16.71
N ASP A 267 -6.95 19.61 -15.98
CA ASP A 267 -8.10 18.81 -16.40
C ASP A 267 -9.44 19.57 -16.27
N TRP A 268 -9.57 20.41 -15.23
CA TRP A 268 -10.82 21.16 -14.97
C TRP A 268 -11.24 22.12 -16.07
N LYS A 269 -10.29 22.66 -16.85
CA LYS A 269 -10.60 23.50 -18.01
C LYS A 269 -11.42 22.76 -19.07
N TYR A 270 -11.29 21.44 -19.15
CA TYR A 270 -12.05 20.59 -20.06
C TYR A 270 -13.37 20.12 -19.47
N VAL A 271 -13.41 19.84 -18.16
CA VAL A 271 -14.62 19.37 -17.47
C VAL A 271 -15.71 20.45 -17.38
N THR A 272 -15.35 21.74 -17.29
CA THR A 272 -16.34 22.83 -17.29
C THR A 272 -17.13 22.89 -18.59
N LEU A 273 -16.49 22.66 -19.74
CA LEU A 273 -17.17 22.61 -21.03
C LEU A 273 -18.09 21.38 -21.17
N SER A 274 -17.69 20.21 -20.66
CA SER A 274 -18.52 18.99 -20.75
C SER A 274 -19.69 18.95 -19.76
N LEU A 275 -19.53 19.53 -18.56
CA LEU A 275 -20.63 19.71 -17.61
C LEU A 275 -21.60 20.80 -18.06
N LEU A 276 -21.12 21.89 -18.68
CA LEU A 276 -21.99 22.87 -19.32
C LEU A 276 -22.77 22.25 -20.48
N SER A 277 -22.14 21.40 -21.30
CA SER A 277 -22.83 20.64 -22.34
C SER A 277 -23.95 19.76 -21.78
N ARG A 278 -23.69 18.96 -20.74
CA ARG A 278 -24.73 18.11 -20.11
C ARG A 278 -25.82 18.93 -19.42
N SER A 279 -25.48 20.06 -18.81
CA SER A 279 -26.44 20.98 -18.20
C SER A 279 -27.30 21.70 -19.23
N LEU A 280 -26.73 22.09 -20.38
CA LEU A 280 -27.46 22.61 -21.53
C LEU A 280 -28.42 21.55 -22.12
N THR A 281 -27.98 20.30 -22.26
CA THR A 281 -28.86 19.21 -22.73
C THR A 281 -30.01 18.96 -21.74
N LEU A 282 -29.75 18.97 -20.43
CA LEU A 282 -30.80 18.85 -19.41
C LEU A 282 -31.74 20.07 -19.41
N MET A 283 -31.22 21.28 -19.57
CA MET A 283 -32.05 22.49 -19.70
C MET A 283 -32.89 22.47 -20.99
N LEU A 284 -32.35 21.97 -22.11
CA LEU A 284 -33.08 21.76 -23.35
C LEU A 284 -34.20 20.71 -23.20
N ILE A 285 -33.95 19.62 -22.48
CA ILE A 285 -34.97 18.60 -22.20
C ILE A 285 -36.08 19.17 -21.32
N VAL A 286 -35.75 19.92 -20.26
CA VAL A 286 -36.75 20.56 -19.38
C VAL A 286 -37.57 21.62 -20.13
N LYS A 287 -36.93 22.40 -21.00
CA LYS A 287 -37.65 23.41 -21.80
C LYS A 287 -38.60 22.75 -22.81
N ASN A 288 -38.15 21.69 -23.50
CA ASN A 288 -38.99 20.95 -24.45
C ASN A 288 -40.18 20.25 -23.77
N THR A 289 -40.03 19.72 -22.55
CA THR A 289 -41.16 19.13 -21.81
C THR A 289 -42.15 20.18 -21.32
N GLN A 290 -41.67 21.35 -20.93
CA GLN A 290 -42.52 22.47 -20.52
C GLN A 290 -43.33 23.04 -21.70
N ASP A 291 -42.70 23.19 -22.87
CA ASP A 291 -43.36 23.63 -24.10
C ASP A 291 -44.42 22.61 -24.58
N PHE A 292 -44.15 21.31 -24.45
CA PHE A 292 -45.10 20.24 -24.77
C PHE A 292 -46.34 20.25 -23.84
N LEU A 293 -46.13 20.48 -22.54
CA LEU A 293 -47.23 20.61 -21.56
C LEU A 293 -48.09 21.86 -21.85
N HIS A 294 -47.47 22.99 -22.18
CA HIS A 294 -48.19 24.20 -22.55
C HIS A 294 -49.02 24.02 -23.84
N GLN A 295 -48.50 23.34 -24.86
CA GLN A 295 -49.26 23.06 -26.08
C GLN A 295 -50.45 22.12 -25.83
N THR A 296 -50.25 21.09 -25.00
CA THR A 296 -51.31 20.15 -24.64
C THR A 296 -52.44 20.84 -23.87
N LEU A 297 -52.10 21.69 -22.89
CA LEU A 297 -53.08 22.47 -22.13
C LEU A 297 -53.87 23.45 -23.00
N ARG A 298 -53.22 24.10 -23.97
CA ARG A 298 -53.88 25.01 -24.91
C ARG A 298 -54.89 24.29 -25.80
N ARG A 299 -54.52 23.11 -26.32
CA ARG A 299 -55.43 22.26 -27.11
C ARG A 299 -56.64 21.81 -26.30
N SER A 300 -56.43 21.41 -25.05
CA SER A 300 -57.52 21.05 -24.14
C SER A 300 -58.47 22.22 -23.88
N TYR A 301 -57.93 23.43 -23.71
CA TYR A 301 -58.72 24.65 -23.52
C TYR A 301 -59.54 25.03 -24.78
N ASP A 302 -58.95 24.89 -25.96
CA ASP A 302 -59.62 25.14 -27.25
C ASP A 302 -60.76 24.14 -27.49
N VAL A 303 -60.60 22.87 -27.09
CA VAL A 303 -61.67 21.87 -27.17
C VAL A 303 -62.82 22.22 -26.23
N VAL A 304 -62.52 22.58 -24.98
CA VAL A 304 -63.54 22.96 -23.98
C VAL A 304 -64.31 24.22 -24.41
N THR A 305 -63.62 25.22 -24.97
CA THR A 305 -64.28 26.45 -25.46
C THR A 305 -65.11 26.22 -26.72
N ARG A 306 -64.72 25.29 -27.61
CA ARG A 306 -65.56 24.88 -28.74
C ARG A 306 -66.82 24.14 -28.28
N LEU A 307 -66.72 23.27 -27.28
CA LEU A 307 -67.88 22.56 -26.73
C LEU A 307 -68.88 23.54 -26.10
N LYS A 308 -68.41 24.52 -25.31
CA LYS A 308 -69.27 25.56 -24.72
C LYS A 308 -69.99 26.47 -25.73
N LYS A 309 -69.46 26.60 -26.96
CA LYS A 309 -70.12 27.35 -28.04
C LYS A 309 -71.17 26.55 -28.80
N LYS A 310 -71.23 25.23 -28.62
CA LYS A 310 -72.19 24.36 -29.31
C LYS A 310 -73.50 24.19 -28.52
N ASP A 311 -73.49 24.55 -27.24
CA ASP A 311 -74.65 24.48 -26.32
C ASP A 311 -75.34 25.85 -26.11
N ARG A 312 -75.09 26.82 -26.98
CA ARG A 312 -75.81 28.11 -27.07
C ARG A 312 -76.36 28.28 -28.47
#